data_AF-A0AA46UQS3-F1
#
_entry.id   AF-A0AA46UQS3-F1
#
_cell.length_a   1.000
_cell.length_b   1.000
_cell.length_c   1.000
_cell.angle_alpha   90.00
_cell.angle_beta   90.00
_cell.angle_gamma   90.00
#
_symmetry.space_group_name_H-M   'P 1'
#
loop_
_entity.id
_entity.type
_entity.pdbx_description
1 polymer ?
#
loop_
_entity_poly.entity_id
_entity_poly.type
_entity_poly.pdbx_seq_one_letter_code
_entity_poly.pdbx_strand_id
1 'polypeptide(L)' 'MKNKRITSVGVGEDVIQILEGRTKTYEKCAIAYFAGPEGWGITMTIRLEEVEGFLKSPDTQRLFVKFSKEKLGIEYEPF' A
#
# COMPACT_ATOMS: atom_id res chain seq x y z
N MET A 1 3.82 18.30 -0.54
CA MET A 1 2.76 17.97 0.44
C MET A 1 2.98 16.55 0.93
N LYS A 2 3.11 16.31 2.24
CA LYS A 2 3.12 14.94 2.78
C LYS A 2 1.68 14.45 2.79
N ASN A 3 1.39 13.34 2.12
CA ASN A 3 0.05 12.73 2.16
C ASN A 3 -0.28 12.37 3.61
N LYS A 4 -1.48 12.75 4.08
CA LYS A 4 -1.91 12.49 5.45
C LYS A 4 -2.18 10.99 5.60
N ARG A 5 -1.59 10.34 6.61
CA ARG A 5 -1.84 8.92 6.89
C ARG A 5 -3.26 8.74 7.44
N ILE A 6 -4.02 7.84 6.81
CA ILE A 6 -5.34 7.39 7.25
C ILE A 6 -5.15 6.28 8.29
N THR A 7 -4.43 5.21 7.92
CA THR A 7 -4.16 4.05 8.79
C THR A 7 -2.92 3.28 8.30
N SER A 8 -2.61 2.14 8.92
CA SER A 8 -1.60 1.18 8.48
C SER A 8 -2.08 -0.25 8.73
N VAL A 9 -1.63 -1.17 7.88
CA VAL A 9 -1.91 -2.61 7.97
C VAL A 9 -0.60 -3.36 8.09
N GLY A 10 -0.48 -4.22 9.10
CA GLY A 10 0.64 -5.15 9.24
C GLY A 10 0.40 -6.44 8.47
N VAL A 11 1.42 -6.93 7.77
CA VAL A 11 1.41 -8.18 7.00
C VAL A 11 2.69 -8.94 7.33
N GLY A 12 2.64 -9.79 8.35
CA GLY A 12 3.87 -10.36 8.93
C GLY A 12 4.73 -9.24 9.54
N GLU A 13 5.97 -9.12 9.07
CA GLU A 13 6.89 -8.03 9.47
C GLU A 13 6.74 -6.76 8.61
N ASP A 14 5.99 -6.85 7.51
CA ASP A 14 5.78 -5.76 6.58
C ASP A 14 4.64 -4.83 7.02
N VAL A 15 4.72 -3.56 6.60
CA VAL A 15 3.68 -2.57 6.88
C VAL A 15 3.25 -1.87 5.59
N ILE A 16 1.95 -1.87 5.34
CA ILE A 16 1.30 -1.10 4.29
C ILE A 16 0.71 0.15 4.94
N GLN A 17 1.10 1.33 4.48
CA GLN A 17 0.49 2.59 4.91
C GLN A 17 -0.67 2.95 4.00
N ILE A 18 -1.81 3.34 4.56
CA ILE A 18 -2.92 3.88 3.80
C ILE A 18 -2.93 5.40 3.99
N LEU A 19 -2.77 6.13 2.89
CA LEU A 19 -2.63 7.58 2.86
C LEU A 19 -3.78 8.22 2.09
N GLU A 20 -4.15 9.44 2.45
CA GLU A 20 -5.03 10.27 1.63
C GLU A 20 -4.32 10.64 0.32
N GLY A 21 -5.01 10.50 -0.80
CA GLY A 21 -4.49 10.82 -2.13
C GLY A 21 -5.52 11.50 -3.01
N ARG A 22 -5.06 11.92 -4.18
CA ARG A 22 -5.91 12.35 -5.28
C ARG A 22 -5.42 11.79 -6.60
N THR A 23 -6.34 11.46 -7.50
CA THR A 23 -6.04 11.12 -8.88
C THR A 23 -5.56 12.36 -9.66
N LYS A 24 -5.09 12.16 -10.90
CA LYS A 24 -4.72 13.27 -11.81
C LYS A 24 -5.90 14.21 -12.13
N THR A 25 -7.13 13.71 -12.01
CA THR A 25 -8.38 14.46 -12.16
C THR A 25 -8.85 15.12 -10.85
N TYR A 26 -8.01 15.12 -9.81
CA TYR A 26 -8.28 15.67 -8.47
C TYR A 26 -9.36 14.94 -7.67
N GLU A 27 -9.82 13.77 -8.10
CA GLU A 27 -10.76 12.97 -7.32
C GLU A 27 -10.07 12.38 -6.10
N LYS A 28 -10.74 12.37 -4.94
CA LYS A 28 -10.18 11.83 -3.71
C LYS A 28 -10.03 10.31 -3.83
N CYS A 29 -8.90 9.78 -3.38
CA CYS A 29 -8.63 8.35 -3.32
C CYS A 29 -7.81 8.02 -2.07
N ALA A 30 -7.62 6.74 -1.80
CA ALA A 30 -6.60 6.27 -0.87
C ALA A 30 -5.39 5.76 -1.64
N ILE A 31 -4.22 5.83 -1.02
CA ILE A 31 -2.97 5.29 -1.54
C ILE A 31 -2.48 4.25 -0.55
N ALA A 32 -2.43 2.99 -0.97
CA ALA A 32 -1.62 1.99 -0.28
C ALA A 32 -0.16 2.21 -0.66
N TYR A 33 0.70 2.34 0.34
CA TYR A 33 2.11 2.61 0.20
C TYR A 33 2.91 1.55 0.94
N PHE A 34 3.84 0.92 0.23
CA PHE A 34 4.85 0.04 0.78
C PHE A 34 6.21 0.75 0.69
N ALA A 35 6.86 0.94 1.85
CA ALA A 35 8.15 1.60 1.92
C ALA A 35 9.27 0.63 1.54
N GLY A 36 10.15 1.05 0.63
CA GLY A 36 11.34 0.33 0.23
C GLY A 36 12.63 0.95 0.77
N PRO A 37 13.78 0.33 0.46
CA PRO A 37 15.10 0.85 0.80
C PRO A 37 15.35 2.25 0.22
N GLU A 38 16.23 3.02 0.86
CA GLU A 38 16.76 4.29 0.33
C GLU A 38 15.69 5.33 -0.07
N GLY A 39 14.52 5.28 0.56
CA GLY A 39 13.41 6.21 0.28
C GLY A 39 12.59 5.84 -0.95
N TRP A 40 12.84 4.70 -1.58
CA TRP A 40 11.95 4.13 -2.60
C TRP A 40 10.66 3.59 -1.99
N GLY A 41 9.69 3.28 -2.84
CA GLY A 41 8.50 2.57 -2.42
C GLY A 41 7.51 2.38 -3.54
N ILE A 42 6.54 1.52 -3.29
CA ILE A 42 5.50 1.16 -4.25
C ILE A 42 4.19 1.74 -3.77
N THR A 43 3.43 2.33 -4.69
CA THR A 43 2.10 2.86 -4.41
C THR A 43 1.06 2.16 -5.26
N MET A 44 -0.11 1.96 -4.67
CA MET A 44 -1.33 1.53 -5.36
C MET A 44 -2.45 2.49 -5.00
N THR A 45 -3.12 3.02 -6.03
CA THR A 45 -4.33 3.83 -5.82
C THR A 45 -5.52 2.92 -5.56
N ILE A 46 -6.30 3.25 -4.53
CA ILE A 46 -7.51 2.54 -4.14
C ILE A 46 -8.65 3.55 -4.15
N ARG A 47 -9.79 3.19 -4.73
CA ARG A 47 -10.99 4.02 -4.65
C ARG A 47 -11.46 4.09 -3.19
N LEU A 48 -12.06 5.20 -2.77
CA LEU A 48 -12.41 5.37 -1.36
C LEU A 48 -13.39 4.30 -0.86
N GLU A 49 -14.33 3.90 -1.71
CA GLU A 49 -15.31 2.85 -1.44
C GLU A 49 -14.71 1.44 -1.34
N GLU A 50 -13.50 1.23 -1.87
CA GLU A 50 -12.82 -0.08 -1.86
C GLU A 50 -11.81 -0.23 -0.72
N VAL A 51 -11.54 0.84 0.05
CA VAL A 51 -10.56 0.83 1.14
C VAL A 51 -10.92 -0.23 2.18
N GLU A 52 -12.19 -0.30 2.59
CA GLU A 52 -12.62 -1.28 3.58
C GLU A 52 -12.45 -2.73 3.08
N GLY A 53 -12.72 -2.96 1.79
CA GLY A 53 -12.49 -4.25 1.14
C GLY A 53 -11.01 -4.64 1.15
N PHE A 54 -10.13 -3.71 0.83
CA PHE A 54 -8.68 -3.93 0.94
C PHE A 54 -8.25 -4.25 2.37
N LEU A 55 -8.72 -3.49 3.36
CA LEU A 55 -8.38 -3.69 4.78
C LEU A 55 -8.86 -5.04 5.33
N LYS A 56 -9.95 -5.58 4.79
CA LYS A 56 -10.53 -6.88 5.17
C LYS A 56 -10.03 -8.06 4.35
N SER A 57 -9.12 -7.85 3.39
CA SER A 57 -8.60 -8.90 2.50
C SER A 57 -7.11 -9.16 2.75
N PRO A 58 -6.76 -10.10 3.65
CA PRO A 58 -5.38 -10.52 3.88
C PRO A 58 -4.68 -11.00 2.60
N ASP A 59 -5.40 -11.64 1.67
CA ASP A 59 -4.84 -12.11 0.40
C ASP A 59 -4.41 -10.96 -0.50
N THR A 60 -5.26 -9.93 -0.63
CA THR A 60 -4.91 -8.75 -1.43
C THR A 60 -3.72 -7.99 -0.82
N GLN A 61 -3.66 -7.90 0.52
CA GLN A 61 -2.55 -7.28 1.23
C GLN A 61 -1.24 -8.05 1.00
N ARG A 62 -1.27 -9.38 1.12
CA ARG A 62 -0.13 -10.28 0.82
C ARG A 62 0.34 -10.13 -0.62
N LEU A 63 -0.59 -10.14 -1.57
CA LEU A 63 -0.26 -9.97 -3.00
C LEU A 63 0.40 -8.62 -3.27
N PHE A 64 -0.10 -7.55 -2.65
CA PHE A 64 0.51 -6.23 -2.78
C PHE A 64 1.92 -6.17 -2.19
N VAL A 65 2.16 -6.77 -1.03
CA VAL A 65 3.49 -6.86 -0.41
C VAL A 65 4.44 -7.67 -1.29
N LYS A 66 4.01 -8.85 -1.75
CA LYS A 66 4.80 -9.69 -2.66
C LYS A 66 5.18 -8.92 -3.93
N PHE A 67 4.21 -8.31 -4.59
CA PHE A 67 4.45 -7.49 -5.78
C PHE A 67 5.42 -6.34 -5.48
N SER A 68 5.27 -5.68 -4.33
CA SER A 68 6.13 -4.56 -3.95
C SER A 68 7.57 -4.99 -3.74
N LYS A 69 7.78 -6.09 -3.01
CA LYS A 69 9.10 -6.68 -2.78
C LYS A 69 9.76 -7.12 -4.10
N GLU A 70 9.02 -7.79 -4.98
CA GLU A 70 9.49 -8.16 -6.31
C GLU A 70 9.94 -6.93 -7.13
N LYS A 71 9.19 -5.83 -7.09
CA LYS A 71 9.56 -4.59 -7.82
C LYS A 71 10.73 -3.84 -7.20
N LEU A 72 10.94 -3.99 -5.90
CA LEU A 72 12.05 -3.36 -5.18
C LEU A 72 13.29 -4.25 -5.12
N GLY A 73 13.25 -5.47 -5.66
CA GLY A 73 14.35 -6.43 -5.59
C GLY A 73 14.62 -6.94 -4.17
N ILE A 74 13.61 -6.94 -3.30
CA ILE A 74 13.68 -7.42 -1.91
C ILE A 74 13.21 -8.88 -1.90
N GLU A 75 13.90 -9.75 -1.16
CA GLU A 75 13.46 -11.13 -0.97
C GLU A 75 12.08 -11.20 -0.31
N TYR A 76 11.22 -12.05 -0.86
CA TYR A 76 9.88 -12.33 -0.32
C TYR A 76 9.87 -13.77 0.19
N GLU A 77 9.74 -13.94 1.50
CA GLU A 77 9.48 -15.24 2.10
C GLU A 77 7.96 -15.44 2.26
N PRO A 78 7.35 -16.43 1.57
CA PRO A 78 5.94 -16.75 1.76
C PRO A 78 5.75 -17.41 3.13
N PHE A 79 4.85 -16.86 3.93
CA PHE A 79 4.43 -17.39 5.23
C PHE A 79 3.18 -18.26 5.12
#